data_AF-A0A2K8U6B7-F1
#
_entry.id   AF-A0A2K8U6B7-F1
#
_cell.length_a   1.000
_cell.length_b   1.000
_cell.length_c   1.000
_cell.angle_alpha   90.00
_cell.angle_beta   90.00
_cell.angle_gamma   90.00
#
_symmetry.space_group_name_H-M   'P 1'
#
loop_
_entity.id
_entity.type
_entity.pdbx_description
1 polymer ?
#
loop_
_entity_poly.entity_id
_entity_poly.type
_entity_poly.pdbx_seq_one_letter_code
_entity_poly.pdbx_strand_id
1 'polypeptide(L)'
;MHRAFPQTGEFTALAAAFSADAVNEMLALVWRGFDRLCRDFGLVIASLDDRQIERSITSALESYMSLERDPMTAYHTKHEAWEMETAESDGAHPPAYDIAFVLNANFRVMWPLEAKLLRTDRQVADYVNDLRGNMLTGRYAPFSKSAGMLGYLLSGQAIVAVKAIEAQLSVALLPYPLFHPKREHYLSYHERNLEHLEDICDIFDCHHLIMSMVMAPDVLSPASPAETPT
;
A
#
# COMPACT_ATOMS: atom_id res chain seq x y z
N MET A 1 -19.90 -11.95 -24.30
CA MET A 1 -19.39 -11.28 -25.51
C MET A 1 -17.92 -10.99 -25.22
N HIS A 2 -17.01 -11.73 -25.85
CA HIS A 2 -15.56 -11.60 -25.62
C HIS A 2 -15.05 -10.25 -26.14
N ARG A 3 -14.42 -9.48 -25.26
CA ARG A 3 -13.31 -8.57 -25.62
C ARG A 3 -12.26 -8.61 -24.52
N ALA A 4 -11.59 -9.76 -24.39
CA ALA A 4 -10.19 -9.73 -24.00
C ALA A 4 -9.46 -9.01 -25.13
N PHE A 5 -8.98 -7.79 -24.87
CA PHE A 5 -8.19 -7.05 -25.86
C PHE A 5 -6.84 -7.74 -26.04
N PRO A 6 -6.25 -7.72 -27.26
CA PRO A 6 -5.01 -8.42 -27.53
C PRO A 6 -3.91 -7.87 -26.63
N GLN A 7 -3.27 -8.76 -25.88
CA GLN A 7 -1.96 -8.51 -25.31
C GLN A 7 -0.98 -8.28 -26.45
N THR A 8 -0.84 -7.03 -26.87
CA THR A 8 0.19 -6.66 -27.83
C THR A 8 1.54 -6.65 -27.12
N GLY A 9 2.63 -6.95 -27.84
CA GLY A 9 3.98 -6.84 -27.28
C GLY A 9 4.28 -5.44 -26.74
N GLU A 10 3.60 -4.42 -27.26
CA GLU A 10 3.64 -3.03 -26.79
C GLU A 10 3.08 -2.86 -25.38
N PHE A 11 1.99 -3.56 -25.02
CA PHE A 11 1.43 -3.53 -23.68
C PHE A 11 2.36 -4.21 -22.66
N THR A 12 2.94 -5.36 -23.02
CA THR A 12 3.92 -6.07 -22.20
C THR A 12 5.19 -5.24 -21.97
N ALA A 13 5.63 -4.50 -23.01
CA ALA A 13 6.74 -3.57 -22.91
C ALA A 13 6.43 -2.35 -22.01
N LEU A 14 5.19 -1.88 -22.00
CA LEU A 14 4.75 -0.78 -21.14
C LEU A 14 4.53 -1.21 -19.68
N ALA A 15 4.06 -2.43 -19.45
CA ALA A 15 3.98 -3.03 -18.10
C ALA A 15 5.37 -3.22 -17.48
N ALA A 16 6.38 -3.49 -18.31
CA ALA A 16 7.79 -3.47 -17.92
C ALA A 16 8.36 -2.05 -17.71
N ALA A 17 7.59 -0.98 -17.99
CA ALA A 17 8.07 0.40 -17.89
C ALA A 17 8.26 0.88 -16.44
N PHE A 18 7.65 0.24 -15.45
CA PHE A 18 8.05 0.41 -14.04
C PHE A 18 9.35 -0.36 -13.82
N SER A 19 10.46 0.21 -14.30
CA SER A 19 11.78 -0.30 -13.98
C SER A 19 12.00 -0.33 -12.47
N ALA A 20 12.94 -1.13 -12.00
CA ALA A 20 13.33 -1.13 -10.59
C ALA A 20 13.68 0.28 -10.09
N ASP A 21 14.27 1.12 -10.94
CA ASP A 21 14.58 2.51 -10.62
C ASP A 21 13.32 3.37 -10.44
N ALA A 22 12.32 3.21 -11.32
CA ALA A 22 11.04 3.91 -11.16
C ALA A 22 10.33 3.49 -9.87
N VAL A 23 10.32 2.19 -9.56
CA VAL A 23 9.77 1.66 -8.29
C VAL A 23 10.51 2.24 -7.09
N ASN A 24 11.84 2.32 -7.15
CA ASN A 24 12.65 2.94 -6.11
C ASN A 24 12.33 4.43 -5.90
N GLU A 25 12.14 5.19 -6.97
CA GLU A 25 11.76 6.60 -6.90
C GLU A 25 10.36 6.78 -6.30
N MET A 26 9.39 5.96 -6.72
CA MET A 26 8.03 5.93 -6.18
C MET A 26 8.05 5.63 -4.68
N LEU A 27 8.76 4.59 -4.26
CA LEU A 27 8.89 4.20 -2.84
C LEU A 27 9.62 5.27 -2.02
N ALA A 28 10.63 5.92 -2.60
CA ALA A 28 11.31 7.04 -1.95
C ALA A 28 10.36 8.23 -1.77
N LEU A 29 9.47 8.50 -2.73
CA LEU A 29 8.45 9.53 -2.61
C LEU A 29 7.45 9.21 -1.49
N VAL A 30 7.01 7.96 -1.36
CA VAL A 30 6.14 7.51 -0.26
C VAL A 30 6.81 7.79 1.09
N TRP A 31 8.08 7.42 1.26
CA TRP A 31 8.81 7.68 2.52
C TRP A 31 9.02 9.18 2.80
N ARG A 32 9.27 10.01 1.78
CA ARG A 32 9.34 11.47 1.96
C ARG A 32 8.00 12.07 2.36
N GLY A 33 6.92 11.62 1.73
CA GLY A 33 5.56 11.99 2.10
C GLY A 33 5.26 11.61 3.55
N PHE A 34 5.66 10.41 3.98
CA PHE A 34 5.50 9.94 5.35
C PHE A 34 6.32 10.75 6.36
N ASP A 35 7.58 11.09 6.05
CA ASP A 35 8.41 11.94 6.92
C ASP A 35 7.76 13.30 7.16
N ARG A 36 7.18 13.88 6.11
CA ARG A 36 6.50 15.16 6.19
C ARG A 36 5.19 15.04 6.95
N LEU A 37 4.42 13.98 6.71
CA LEU A 37 3.25 13.63 7.51
C LEU A 37 3.60 13.55 9.00
N CYS A 38 4.64 12.83 9.40
CA CYS A 38 5.02 12.72 10.81
C CYS A 38 5.41 14.07 11.43
N ARG A 39 6.05 14.95 10.65
CA ARG A 39 6.47 16.28 11.10
C ARG A 39 5.28 17.22 11.32
N ASP A 40 4.31 17.17 10.41
CA ASP A 40 3.24 18.16 10.34
C ASP A 40 1.92 17.67 11.00
N PHE A 41 1.69 16.35 11.03
CA PHE A 41 0.39 15.72 11.33
C PHE A 41 0.35 14.93 12.66
N GLY A 42 1.45 14.83 13.39
CA GLY A 42 1.57 14.02 14.62
C GLY A 42 0.58 14.36 15.76
N LEU A 43 -0.03 15.55 15.74
CA LEU A 43 -1.02 15.99 16.74
C LEU A 43 -2.48 15.69 16.34
N VAL A 44 -2.77 15.38 15.08
CA VAL A 44 -4.14 15.26 14.55
C VAL A 44 -4.69 13.84 14.71
N ILE A 45 -3.83 12.81 14.71
CA ILE A 45 -4.29 11.41 14.78
C ILE A 45 -4.96 11.10 16.14
N ALA A 46 -4.52 11.78 17.20
CA ALA A 46 -5.07 11.66 18.55
C ALA A 46 -6.57 12.03 18.66
N SER A 47 -7.13 12.78 17.70
CA SER A 47 -8.50 13.30 17.74
C SER A 47 -9.43 12.70 16.67
N LEU A 48 -8.93 11.76 15.86
CA LEU A 48 -9.74 11.12 14.81
C LEU A 48 -10.60 9.99 15.39
N ASP A 49 -11.83 9.88 14.89
CA ASP A 49 -12.68 8.70 15.13
C ASP A 49 -11.98 7.46 14.56
N ASP A 50 -11.96 6.40 15.37
CA ASP A 50 -11.36 5.10 15.07
C ASP A 50 -11.76 4.52 13.71
N ARG A 51 -12.93 4.91 13.19
CA ARG A 51 -13.49 4.45 11.92
C ARG A 51 -12.86 5.08 10.68
N GLN A 52 -12.16 6.22 10.81
CA GLN A 52 -11.66 6.99 9.66
C GLN A 52 -10.15 7.25 9.69
N ILE A 53 -9.44 6.72 10.70
CA ILE A 53 -7.99 6.92 10.86
C ILE A 53 -7.22 6.48 9.61
N GLU A 54 -7.48 5.27 9.10
CA GLU A 54 -6.79 4.72 7.91
C GLU A 54 -6.92 5.63 6.69
N ARG A 55 -8.15 6.00 6.33
CA ARG A 55 -8.44 6.88 5.20
C ARG A 55 -7.84 8.28 5.37
N SER A 56 -7.87 8.82 6.58
CA SER A 56 -7.35 10.16 6.86
C SER A 56 -5.83 10.20 6.75
N ILE A 57 -5.14 9.20 7.29
CA ILE A 57 -3.68 9.05 7.17
C ILE A 57 -3.30 8.86 5.69
N THR A 58 -4.01 8.00 4.97
CA THR A 58 -3.76 7.73 3.54
C THR A 58 -3.93 9.00 2.70
N SER A 59 -5.02 9.75 2.89
CA SER A 59 -5.28 10.99 2.15
C SER A 59 -4.28 12.10 2.47
N ALA A 60 -3.86 12.20 3.74
CA ALA A 60 -2.83 13.13 4.14
C ALA A 60 -1.46 12.73 3.55
N LEU A 61 -1.11 11.45 3.58
CA LEU A 61 0.10 10.91 2.96
C LEU A 61 0.14 11.23 1.46
N GLU A 62 -0.94 10.97 0.73
CA GLU A 62 -1.04 11.30 -0.70
C GLU A 62 -0.82 12.81 -0.94
N SER A 63 -1.44 13.66 -0.13
CA SER A 63 -1.26 15.11 -0.21
C SER A 63 0.21 15.52 -0.03
N TYR A 64 0.90 14.95 0.96
CA TYR A 64 2.33 15.20 1.16
C TYR A 64 3.21 14.62 0.06
N MET A 65 2.90 13.44 -0.45
CA MET A 65 3.55 12.88 -1.63
C MET A 65 3.41 13.83 -2.83
N SER A 66 2.21 14.38 -3.07
CA SER A 66 2.01 15.33 -4.16
C SER A 66 2.83 16.61 -4.01
N LEU A 67 3.07 17.07 -2.78
CA LEU A 67 3.92 18.25 -2.50
C LEU A 67 5.41 17.96 -2.66
N GLU A 68 5.84 16.72 -2.44
CA GLU A 68 7.23 16.26 -2.56
C GLU A 68 7.58 15.70 -3.95
N ARG A 69 6.58 15.54 -4.82
CA ARG A 69 6.75 14.97 -6.16
C ARG A 69 7.33 16.01 -7.12
N ASP A 70 8.33 15.60 -7.90
CA ASP A 70 8.77 16.38 -9.05
C ASP A 70 7.66 16.35 -10.14
N PRO A 71 7.12 17.52 -10.55
CA PRO A 71 6.09 17.59 -11.60
C PRO A 71 6.51 16.97 -12.94
N MET A 72 7.81 16.83 -13.21
CA MET A 72 8.35 16.24 -14.44
C MET A 72 8.40 14.70 -14.43
N THR A 73 7.99 14.07 -13.33
CA THR A 73 7.91 12.60 -13.24
C THR A 73 6.95 12.01 -14.26
N ALA A 74 7.26 10.79 -14.73
CA ALA A 74 6.47 10.07 -15.72
C ALA A 74 5.17 9.46 -15.15
N TYR A 75 4.82 9.74 -13.89
CA TYR A 75 3.63 9.22 -13.21
C TYR A 75 2.96 10.28 -12.34
N HIS A 76 1.72 10.04 -11.95
CA HIS A 76 0.99 10.79 -10.91
C HIS A 76 0.28 9.82 -9.96
N THR A 77 -0.23 10.31 -8.82
CA THR A 77 -1.00 9.48 -7.88
C THR A 77 -2.50 9.58 -8.14
N LYS A 78 -3.24 8.48 -7.97
CA LYS A 78 -4.72 8.46 -8.02
C LYS A 78 -5.28 7.30 -7.18
N HIS A 79 -6.50 7.47 -6.66
CA HIS A 79 -7.27 6.42 -5.97
C HIS A 79 -8.06 5.48 -6.90
N GLU A 80 -8.55 6.00 -8.04
CA GLU A 80 -9.45 5.23 -8.91
C GLU A 80 -8.69 4.45 -9.97
N ALA A 81 -9.07 3.19 -10.16
CA ALA A 81 -8.60 2.38 -11.26
C ALA A 81 -9.22 2.85 -12.60
N TRP A 82 -8.38 2.97 -13.64
CA TRP A 82 -8.82 3.26 -15.01
C TRP A 82 -8.98 2.00 -15.89
N GLU A 83 -8.57 0.84 -15.37
CA GLU A 83 -8.73 -0.45 -16.04
C GLU A 83 -10.11 -1.04 -15.74
N MET A 84 -10.63 -1.88 -16.63
CA MET A 84 -11.96 -2.50 -16.48
C MET A 84 -11.86 -4.03 -16.36
N GLU A 85 -10.64 -4.56 -16.37
CA GLU A 85 -10.33 -5.98 -16.39
C GLU A 85 -10.61 -6.64 -15.04
N THR A 86 -10.56 -5.87 -13.98
CA THR A 86 -10.90 -6.31 -12.62
C THR A 86 -12.33 -5.98 -12.22
N ALA A 87 -13.14 -5.42 -13.14
CA ALA A 87 -14.54 -5.15 -12.89
C ALA A 87 -15.32 -6.47 -12.74
N GLU A 88 -16.08 -6.60 -11.65
CA GLU A 88 -16.81 -7.83 -11.33
C GLU A 88 -17.97 -8.12 -12.30
N SER A 89 -18.44 -7.10 -13.03
CA SER A 89 -19.53 -7.23 -14.02
C SER A 89 -19.59 -6.06 -15.01
N ASP A 90 -20.32 -6.23 -16.10
CA ASP A 90 -20.65 -5.14 -17.03
C ASP A 90 -21.34 -3.98 -16.30
N GLY A 91 -20.68 -2.81 -16.28
CA GLY A 91 -21.18 -1.59 -15.61
C GLY A 91 -20.73 -1.43 -14.14
N ALA A 92 -19.99 -2.39 -13.57
CA ALA A 92 -19.32 -2.20 -12.29
C ALA A 92 -18.05 -1.35 -12.47
N HIS A 93 -17.72 -0.57 -11.44
CA HIS A 93 -16.41 0.08 -11.38
C HIS A 93 -15.34 -0.93 -10.98
N PRO A 94 -14.12 -0.81 -11.51
CA PRO A 94 -12.96 -1.52 -10.97
C PRO A 94 -12.75 -1.14 -9.49
N PRO A 95 -12.12 -2.01 -8.72
CA PRO A 95 -11.92 -1.76 -7.30
C PRO A 95 -10.93 -0.61 -7.11
N ALA A 96 -11.19 0.22 -6.11
CA ALA A 96 -10.40 1.42 -5.83
C ALA A 96 -9.15 1.06 -5.02
N TYR A 97 -8.04 1.71 -5.34
CA TYR A 97 -6.79 1.58 -4.61
C TYR A 97 -6.71 2.66 -3.52
N ASP A 98 -6.03 2.35 -2.41
CA ASP A 98 -5.73 3.37 -1.41
C ASP A 98 -4.77 4.42 -1.97
N ILE A 99 -3.73 4.05 -2.71
CA ILE A 99 -2.93 4.97 -3.54
C ILE A 99 -2.46 4.18 -4.77
N ALA A 100 -2.49 4.74 -5.98
CA ALA A 100 -1.85 4.13 -7.13
C ALA A 100 -0.98 5.14 -7.88
N PHE A 101 0.23 4.71 -8.28
CA PHE A 101 1.03 5.45 -9.24
C PHE A 101 0.60 5.08 -10.65
N VAL A 102 0.13 6.08 -11.37
CA VAL A 102 -0.43 5.94 -12.71
C VAL A 102 0.60 6.43 -13.72
N LEU A 103 0.98 5.59 -14.67
CA LEU A 103 1.93 5.96 -15.72
C LEU A 103 1.29 6.98 -16.67
N ASN A 104 1.94 8.13 -16.89
CA ASN A 104 1.41 9.19 -17.75
C ASN A 104 1.24 8.75 -19.22
N ALA A 105 2.07 7.79 -19.67
CA ALA A 105 1.99 7.24 -21.01
C ALA A 105 0.80 6.27 -21.20
N ASN A 106 0.28 5.67 -20.12
CA ASN A 106 -0.89 4.81 -20.16
C ASN A 106 -1.53 4.70 -18.77
N PHE A 107 -2.68 5.33 -18.60
CA PHE A 107 -3.33 5.42 -17.30
C PHE A 107 -3.90 4.10 -16.76
N ARG A 108 -3.93 3.04 -17.59
CA ARG A 108 -4.33 1.69 -17.17
C ARG A 108 -3.20 0.92 -16.49
N VAL A 109 -1.94 1.36 -16.70
CA VAL A 109 -0.76 0.78 -16.06
C VAL A 109 -0.56 1.48 -14.73
N MET A 110 -0.86 0.75 -13.66
CA MET A 110 -0.89 1.27 -12.30
C MET A 110 -0.03 0.42 -11.38
N TRP A 111 0.76 1.08 -10.53
CA TRP A 111 1.48 0.45 -9.44
C TRP A 111 0.78 0.81 -8.12
N PRO A 112 0.01 -0.11 -7.52
CA PRO A 112 -0.82 0.22 -6.38
C PRO A 112 -0.11 0.06 -5.04
N LEU A 113 -0.61 0.81 -4.08
CA LEU A 113 -0.36 0.74 -2.65
C LEU A 113 -1.71 0.52 -1.98
N GLU A 114 -1.81 -0.54 -1.20
CA GLU A 114 -2.96 -0.78 -0.32
C GLU A 114 -2.54 -0.48 1.12
N ALA A 115 -3.36 0.25 1.86
CA ALA A 115 -3.05 0.68 3.21
C ALA A 115 -3.92 -0.05 4.23
N LYS A 116 -3.33 -0.42 5.36
CA LYS A 116 -4.06 -0.94 6.51
C LYS A 116 -3.57 -0.35 7.82
N LEU A 117 -4.51 -0.05 8.69
CA LEU A 117 -4.25 0.36 10.05
C LEU A 117 -3.86 -0.84 10.92
N LEU A 118 -2.64 -0.85 11.43
CA LEU A 118 -2.16 -1.84 12.38
C LEU A 118 -2.29 -1.27 13.79
N ARG A 119 -3.40 -1.58 14.48
CA ARG A 119 -3.66 -1.07 15.84
C ARG A 119 -2.59 -1.52 16.84
N THR A 120 -2.09 -2.75 16.68
CA THR A 120 -0.96 -3.29 17.44
C THR A 120 -0.05 -4.09 16.52
N ASP A 121 1.19 -4.33 16.95
CA ASP A 121 2.18 -5.15 16.23
C ASP A 121 1.84 -6.65 16.10
N ARG A 122 0.64 -7.06 16.54
CA ARG A 122 0.10 -8.42 16.37
C ARG A 122 -1.21 -8.46 15.59
N GLN A 123 -1.86 -7.32 15.39
CA GLN A 123 -3.13 -7.22 14.67
C GLN A 123 -2.87 -6.94 13.19
N VAL A 124 -2.43 -7.98 12.48
CA VAL A 124 -2.03 -7.92 11.05
C VAL A 124 -2.97 -8.68 10.12
N ALA A 125 -4.10 -9.19 10.64
CA ALA A 125 -5.00 -10.06 9.89
C ALA A 125 -5.59 -9.37 8.66
N ASP A 126 -6.11 -8.15 8.80
CA ASP A 126 -6.72 -7.40 7.68
C ASP A 126 -5.66 -7.06 6.61
N TYR A 127 -4.45 -6.69 7.03
CA TYR A 127 -3.30 -6.50 6.14
C TYR A 127 -3.00 -7.73 5.30
N VAL A 128 -2.95 -8.91 5.94
CA VAL A 128 -2.66 -10.17 5.27
C VAL A 128 -3.82 -10.62 4.37
N ASN A 129 -5.06 -10.41 4.82
CA ASN A 129 -6.26 -10.75 4.07
C ASN A 129 -6.36 -9.95 2.77
N ASP A 130 -6.04 -8.66 2.79
CA ASP A 130 -6.11 -7.83 1.58
C ASP A 130 -4.97 -8.09 0.61
N LEU A 131 -3.76 -8.38 1.12
CA LEU A 131 -2.68 -8.87 0.26
C LEU A 131 -3.12 -10.15 -0.48
N ARG A 132 -3.66 -11.13 0.26
CA ARG A 132 -4.09 -12.41 -0.33
C ARG A 132 -5.28 -12.27 -1.26
N GLY A 133 -6.30 -11.53 -0.82
CA GLY A 133 -7.59 -11.42 -1.50
C GLY A 133 -7.56 -10.48 -2.70
N ASN A 134 -6.67 -9.48 -2.70
CA ASN A 134 -6.62 -8.46 -3.74
C ASN A 134 -5.34 -8.52 -4.59
N MET A 135 -4.15 -8.48 -3.98
CA MET A 135 -2.89 -8.43 -4.73
C MET A 135 -2.54 -9.80 -5.36
N LEU A 136 -2.61 -10.88 -4.58
CA LEU A 136 -2.20 -12.21 -5.06
C LEU A 136 -3.19 -12.88 -6.00
N THR A 137 -4.45 -12.41 -6.01
CA THR A 137 -5.48 -12.84 -6.98
C THR A 137 -5.42 -12.05 -8.28
N GLY A 138 -4.58 -11.01 -8.36
CA GLY A 138 -4.53 -10.09 -9.50
C GLY A 138 -5.74 -9.15 -9.61
N ARG A 139 -6.63 -9.15 -8.60
CA ARG A 139 -7.70 -8.14 -8.50
C ARG A 139 -7.11 -6.73 -8.40
N TYR A 140 -5.95 -6.60 -7.75
CA TYR A 140 -5.11 -5.40 -7.77
C TYR A 140 -3.83 -5.65 -8.57
N ALA A 141 -3.41 -4.61 -9.31
CA ALA A 141 -2.18 -4.65 -10.09
C ALA A 141 -2.12 -5.81 -11.12
N PRO A 142 -3.18 -6.05 -11.94
CA PRO A 142 -3.19 -7.18 -12.89
C PRO A 142 -2.00 -7.15 -13.86
N PHE A 143 -1.48 -5.95 -14.17
CA PHE A 143 -0.41 -5.75 -15.14
C PHE A 143 0.96 -5.44 -14.52
N SER A 144 1.03 -5.24 -13.21
CA SER A 144 2.28 -4.93 -12.52
C SER A 144 2.84 -6.19 -11.87
N LYS A 145 4.16 -6.37 -11.97
CA LYS A 145 4.88 -7.47 -11.29
C LYS A 145 5.16 -7.17 -9.82
N SER A 146 4.79 -5.98 -9.36
CA SER A 146 4.92 -5.60 -7.97
C SER A 146 3.86 -4.59 -7.57
N ALA A 147 3.67 -4.50 -6.26
CA ALA A 147 2.85 -3.49 -5.59
C ALA A 147 3.42 -3.25 -4.20
N GLY A 148 2.77 -2.37 -3.41
CA GLY A 148 3.09 -2.23 -2.00
C GLY A 148 1.90 -2.32 -1.07
N MET A 149 2.20 -2.65 0.17
CA MET A 149 1.28 -2.66 1.30
C MET A 149 1.81 -1.72 2.38
N LEU A 150 1.03 -0.73 2.76
CA LEU A 150 1.32 0.23 3.82
C LEU A 150 0.68 -0.25 5.13
N GLY A 151 1.49 -0.40 6.18
CA GLY A 151 1.00 -0.73 7.52
C GLY A 151 1.19 0.45 8.45
N TYR A 152 0.13 1.20 8.73
CA TYR A 152 0.18 2.30 9.71
C TYR A 152 0.13 1.74 11.13
N LEU A 153 1.29 1.59 11.77
CA LEU A 153 1.41 0.95 13.07
C LEU A 153 1.19 1.97 14.20
N LEU A 154 0.09 1.83 14.94
CA LEU A 154 -0.25 2.75 16.02
C LEU A 154 0.44 2.42 17.35
N SER A 155 0.74 1.15 17.60
CA SER A 155 1.33 0.70 18.86
C SER A 155 2.13 -0.59 18.69
N GLY A 156 3.21 -0.72 19.45
CA GLY A 156 4.15 -1.85 19.38
C GLY A 156 5.38 -1.58 18.53
N GLN A 157 6.02 -2.64 18.05
CA GLN A 157 7.27 -2.56 17.29
C GLN A 157 7.08 -3.05 15.85
N ALA A 158 7.57 -2.27 14.88
CA ALA A 158 7.48 -2.62 13.46
C ALA A 158 8.07 -4.00 13.15
N ILE A 159 9.23 -4.35 13.73
CA ILE A 159 9.84 -5.66 13.55
C ILE A 159 8.97 -6.83 14.07
N VAL A 160 8.13 -6.60 15.09
CA VAL A 160 7.19 -7.61 15.60
C VAL A 160 6.01 -7.74 14.64
N ALA A 161 5.52 -6.63 14.08
CA ALA A 161 4.48 -6.63 13.05
C ALA A 161 4.94 -7.37 11.79
N VAL A 162 6.17 -7.13 11.34
CA VAL A 162 6.80 -7.84 10.21
C VAL A 162 6.81 -9.34 10.46
N LYS A 163 7.28 -9.80 11.63
CA LYS A 163 7.29 -11.22 12.00
C LYS A 163 5.89 -11.83 12.05
N ALA A 164 4.90 -11.07 12.53
CA ALA A 164 3.51 -11.52 12.52
C ALA A 164 2.97 -11.67 11.10
N ILE A 165 3.31 -10.74 10.19
CA ILE A 165 2.97 -10.81 8.76
C ILE A 165 3.66 -12.02 8.11
N GLU A 166 4.96 -12.21 8.31
CA GLU A 166 5.71 -13.39 7.82
C GLU A 166 5.06 -14.69 8.24
N ALA A 167 4.73 -14.82 9.53
CA ALA A 167 4.11 -16.01 10.09
C ALA A 167 2.74 -16.30 9.47
N GLN A 168 1.91 -15.27 9.28
CA GLN A 168 0.59 -15.43 8.69
C GLN A 168 0.64 -15.68 7.18
N LEU A 169 1.57 -15.06 6.46
CA LEU A 169 1.77 -15.27 5.02
C LEU A 169 2.45 -16.60 4.71
N SER A 170 3.23 -17.13 5.65
CA SER A 170 4.15 -18.27 5.41
C SER A 170 5.20 -17.96 4.33
N VAL A 171 5.64 -16.71 4.25
CA VAL A 171 6.65 -16.20 3.32
C VAL A 171 7.62 -15.28 4.09
N ALA A 172 8.90 -15.32 3.73
CA ALA A 172 9.91 -14.45 4.34
C ALA A 172 9.76 -13.00 3.85
N LEU A 173 9.91 -12.03 4.76
CA LEU A 173 9.98 -10.60 4.47
C LEU A 173 11.44 -10.17 4.61
N LEU A 174 12.10 -9.97 3.48
CA LEU A 174 13.51 -9.60 3.43
C LEU A 174 13.66 -8.07 3.52
N PRO A 175 14.55 -7.54 4.37
CA PRO A 175 14.79 -6.10 4.42
C PRO A 175 15.15 -5.53 3.05
N TYR A 176 14.52 -4.43 2.65
CA TYR A 176 14.76 -3.84 1.35
C TYR A 176 16.05 -3.00 1.37
N PRO A 177 17.09 -3.36 0.57
CA PRO A 177 18.44 -2.80 0.74
C PRO A 177 18.52 -1.28 0.60
N LEU A 178 17.69 -0.67 -0.23
CA LEU A 178 17.75 0.77 -0.49
C LEU A 178 17.38 1.61 0.75
N PHE A 179 16.50 1.10 1.61
CA PHE A 179 15.97 1.85 2.75
C PHE A 179 16.37 1.29 4.11
N HIS A 180 16.82 0.03 4.18
CA HIS A 180 17.35 -0.57 5.40
C HIS A 180 18.74 0.00 5.76
N PRO A 181 19.07 0.19 7.06
CA PRO A 181 18.26 -0.04 8.26
C PRO A 181 17.40 1.16 8.67
N LYS A 182 17.35 2.21 7.86
CA LYS A 182 16.67 3.46 8.23
C LYS A 182 15.15 3.35 8.20
N ARG A 183 14.61 2.43 7.41
CA ARG A 183 13.18 2.19 7.26
C ARG A 183 12.83 0.74 7.49
N GLU A 184 11.66 0.56 8.07
CA GLU A 184 10.97 -0.72 8.21
C GLU A 184 10.29 -1.08 6.89
N HIS A 185 11.14 -1.30 5.88
CA HIS A 185 10.75 -1.64 4.52
C HIS A 185 11.27 -3.04 4.20
N TYR A 186 10.36 -3.93 3.84
CA TYR A 186 10.65 -5.31 3.51
C TYR A 186 10.06 -5.69 2.16
N LEU A 187 10.57 -6.77 1.57
CA LEU A 187 10.12 -7.33 0.31
C LEU A 187 9.76 -8.79 0.52
N SER A 188 8.64 -9.22 -0.01
CA SER A 188 8.29 -10.64 -0.10
C SER A 188 8.03 -11.02 -1.55
N TYR A 189 8.24 -12.30 -1.85
CA TYR A 189 8.14 -12.87 -3.19
C TYR A 189 7.00 -13.87 -3.21
N HIS A 190 6.13 -13.78 -4.21
CA HIS A 190 4.94 -14.61 -4.35
C HIS A 190 4.81 -15.14 -5.76
N GLU A 191 4.10 -16.26 -5.88
CA GLU A 191 3.52 -16.73 -7.12
C GLU A 191 2.02 -16.43 -7.08
N ARG A 192 1.50 -15.76 -8.11
CA ARG A 192 0.08 -15.46 -8.27
C ARG A 192 -0.59 -16.55 -9.06
N ASN A 193 -1.77 -16.95 -8.61
CA ASN A 193 -2.67 -17.74 -9.43
C ASN A 193 -3.59 -16.79 -10.21
N LEU A 194 -3.23 -16.51 -11.46
CA LEU A 194 -3.99 -15.64 -12.37
C LEU A 194 -4.76 -16.46 -13.40
N GLU A 195 -5.52 -17.47 -12.96
CA GLU A 195 -6.36 -18.35 -13.81
C GLU A 195 -7.26 -17.60 -14.82
N HIS A 196 -7.55 -16.32 -14.58
CA HIS A 196 -8.40 -15.48 -15.43
C HIS A 196 -7.64 -14.56 -16.39
N LEU A 197 -6.30 -14.49 -16.31
CA LEU A 197 -5.46 -13.63 -17.12
C LEU A 197 -4.38 -14.47 -17.82
N GLU A 198 -4.69 -14.94 -19.04
CA GLU A 198 -3.74 -15.66 -19.88
C GLU A 198 -2.45 -14.83 -20.09
N ASP A 199 -1.28 -15.47 -20.18
CA ASP A 199 0.03 -14.86 -20.54
C ASP A 199 0.61 -13.79 -19.58
N ILE A 200 0.09 -13.62 -18.36
CA ILE A 200 0.69 -12.73 -17.34
C ILE A 200 1.66 -13.49 -16.43
N CYS A 201 2.79 -12.85 -16.12
CA CYS A 201 3.79 -13.35 -15.17
C CYS A 201 3.16 -13.62 -13.79
N ASP A 202 3.32 -14.85 -13.32
CA ASP A 202 2.91 -15.35 -12.01
C ASP A 202 3.79 -14.78 -10.87
N ILE A 203 5.06 -14.52 -11.12
CA ILE A 203 5.97 -13.92 -10.12
C ILE A 203 5.52 -12.50 -9.75
N PHE A 204 5.39 -12.25 -8.44
CA PHE A 204 4.96 -10.98 -7.87
C PHE A 204 5.74 -10.59 -6.62
N ASP A 205 6.26 -9.37 -6.63
CA ASP A 205 7.01 -8.80 -5.51
C ASP A 205 6.11 -7.84 -4.71
N CYS A 206 5.96 -8.07 -3.41
CA CYS A 206 5.20 -7.18 -2.54
C CYS A 206 6.13 -6.37 -1.63
N HIS A 207 6.10 -5.06 -1.78
CA HIS A 207 6.78 -4.13 -0.89
C HIS A 207 5.97 -3.91 0.38
N HIS A 208 6.55 -4.14 1.54
CA HIS A 208 5.93 -3.96 2.85
C HIS A 208 6.54 -2.73 3.53
N LEU A 209 5.77 -1.66 3.66
CA LEU A 209 6.20 -0.44 4.32
C LEU A 209 5.47 -0.34 5.67
N ILE A 210 6.16 -0.64 6.76
CA ILE A 210 5.59 -0.53 8.11
C ILE A 210 5.92 0.84 8.68
N MET A 211 4.89 1.67 8.79
CA MET A 211 4.96 3.08 9.13
C MET A 211 4.51 3.29 10.57
N SER A 212 5.47 3.33 11.49
CA SER A 212 5.18 3.57 12.91
C SER A 212 4.69 4.99 13.14
N MET A 213 3.47 5.12 13.64
CA MET A 213 2.86 6.39 14.02
C MET A 213 3.29 6.74 15.44
N VAL A 214 3.80 7.95 15.64
CA VAL A 214 4.05 8.48 16.99
C VAL A 214 2.74 9.06 17.50
N MET A 215 2.09 8.36 18.44
CA MET A 215 0.93 8.88 19.16
C MET A 215 1.40 9.73 20.34
N ALA A 216 0.73 10.85 20.60
CA ALA A 216 0.95 11.62 21.83
C ALA A 216 0.64 10.74 23.06
N PRO A 217 1.43 10.81 24.15
CA PRO A 217 1.31 9.90 25.31
C PRO A 217 -0.06 9.86 25.99
N ASP A 218 -0.91 10.89 25.83
CA ASP A 218 -2.16 11.05 26.58
C ASP A 218 -3.39 10.31 26.00
N VAL A 219 -3.25 9.60 24.87
CA VAL A 219 -4.40 9.01 24.14
C VAL A 219 -4.73 7.58 24.57
N LEU A 220 -3.85 6.90 25.31
CA LEU A 220 -4.03 5.47 25.67
C LEU A 220 -4.51 5.23 27.12
N SER A 221 -4.84 6.27 27.88
CA SER A 221 -5.36 6.09 29.24
C SER A 221 -6.89 6.10 29.25
N PRO A 222 -7.57 4.95 29.47
CA PRO A 222 -8.98 5.01 29.84
C PRO A 222 -9.06 5.74 31.18
N ALA A 223 -9.70 6.90 31.20
CA ALA A 223 -9.93 7.66 32.42
C ALA A 223 -10.60 6.74 33.46
N SER A 224 -9.88 6.40 34.53
CA SER A 224 -10.49 5.83 35.73
C SER A 224 -11.56 6.79 36.22
N PRO A 225 -12.80 6.35 36.46
CA PRO A 225 -13.80 7.19 37.09
C PRO A 225 -13.29 7.56 38.50
N ALA A 226 -13.21 8.86 38.75
CA ALA A 226 -12.80 9.40 40.03
C ALA A 226 -13.71 8.85 41.15
N GLU A 227 -13.11 8.18 42.13
CA GLU A 227 -13.78 7.85 43.38
C GLU A 227 -14.08 9.16 44.12
N THR A 228 -15.36 9.45 44.30
CA THR A 228 -15.84 10.54 45.15
C THR A 228 -15.63 10.16 46.61
N PRO A 229 -14.93 10.98 47.43
CA PRO A 229 -14.79 10.70 48.85
C PRO A 229 -16.08 11.13 49.58
N THR A 230 -16.67 10.20 50.33
CA THR A 230 -17.62 10.46 51.43
C THR A 230 -16.91 10.64 52.75
#